data_AF-A0A1I8NKY8-F1
#
_entry.id   AF-A0A1I8NKY8-F1
#
_cell.length_a   1.000
_cell.length_b   1.000
_cell.length_c   1.000
_cell.angle_alpha   90.00
_cell.angle_beta   90.00
_cell.angle_gamma   90.00
#
_symmetry.space_group_name_H-M   'P 1'
#
loop_
_entity.id
_entity.type
_entity.pdbx_description
1 polymer ?
#
loop_
_entity_poly.entity_id
_entity_poly.type
_entity_poly.pdbx_seq_one_letter_code
_entity_poly.pdbx_strand_id
1 'polypeptide(L)'
;MLNTKLCFIVGAFLVIFITPIRSVDLTNAACLDCAGDSMLTLVEKYSEKLECWMDTNHHVIVKLQVFNLMELAENFKSVVDKNNEVVADECKKEVTLESCDSKDWDKDCYCAMDNLRTVVEAYRDQEKCNGQLIESPMLKIASRLVLGSFVGWGFIHPDC
;
A
#
# COMPACT_ATOMS: atom_id res chain seq x y z
N MET A 1 53.09 46.43 -11.70
CA MET A 1 51.62 46.60 -11.79
C MET A 1 51.00 45.40 -11.10
N LEU A 2 50.64 45.58 -9.82
CA LEU A 2 49.27 45.46 -9.27
C LEU A 2 48.66 44.06 -9.49
N ASN A 3 48.17 43.29 -8.52
CA ASN A 3 47.94 43.49 -7.08
C ASN A 3 47.61 42.08 -6.52
N THR A 4 48.40 41.53 -5.59
CA THR A 4 48.10 41.44 -4.15
C THR A 4 46.84 40.66 -3.72
N LYS A 5 47.13 39.58 -2.98
CA LYS A 5 46.58 39.20 -1.65
C LYS A 5 45.12 38.76 -1.56
N LEU A 6 44.92 37.53 -1.08
CA LEU A 6 44.06 37.08 0.03
C LEU A 6 44.09 35.54 -0.02
N CYS A 7 44.92 34.77 0.69
CA CYS A 7 45.26 34.75 2.11
C CYS A 7 44.04 34.80 3.03
N PHE A 8 43.77 33.64 3.65
CA PHE A 8 43.02 33.42 4.88
C PHE A 8 41.52 33.76 4.87
N ILE A 9 40.69 32.73 5.10
CA ILE A 9 39.89 32.59 6.33
C ILE A 9 39.44 31.13 6.40
N VAL A 10 40.20 30.34 7.14
CA VAL A 10 39.62 29.33 8.04
C VAL A 10 38.95 30.13 9.14
N GLY A 11 37.65 29.98 9.32
CA GLY A 11 36.96 30.61 10.44
C GLY A 11 35.48 30.85 10.21
N ALA A 12 34.69 30.19 11.06
CA ALA A 12 33.28 30.43 11.32
C ALA A 12 32.32 30.03 10.20
N PHE A 13 31.81 28.79 10.28
CA PHE A 13 30.40 28.60 10.64
C PHE A 13 30.24 27.29 11.42
N LEU A 14 30.89 27.27 12.59
CA LEU A 14 30.35 26.60 13.77
C LEU A 14 29.12 27.43 14.21
N VAL A 15 28.01 27.21 13.50
CA VAL A 15 26.68 27.32 14.09
C VAL A 15 26.19 25.88 14.03
N ILE A 16 26.64 25.03 14.95
CA ILE A 16 25.82 24.65 16.11
C ILE A 16 24.46 25.37 16.10
N PHE A 17 23.61 25.00 15.14
CA PHE A 17 22.20 24.96 15.43
C PHE A 17 22.05 23.86 16.48
N ILE A 18 22.18 24.28 17.73
CA ILE A 18 21.35 23.77 18.83
C ILE A 18 19.93 24.19 18.44
N THR A 19 19.38 23.60 17.37
CA THR A 19 17.95 23.39 17.36
C THR A 19 17.72 22.52 18.57
N PRO A 20 16.86 22.92 19.53
CA PRO A 20 16.36 21.92 20.46
C PRO A 20 15.92 20.76 19.58
N ILE A 21 16.45 19.57 19.87
CA ILE A 21 15.79 18.34 19.49
C ILE A 21 14.41 18.54 20.09
N ARG A 22 13.47 19.06 19.27
CA ARG A 22 12.07 18.88 19.54
C ARG A 22 12.01 17.38 19.61
N SER A 23 11.80 16.87 20.81
CA SER A 23 11.12 15.61 21.01
C SER A 23 9.87 15.74 20.14
N VAL A 24 10.00 15.33 18.88
CA VAL A 24 8.86 15.11 18.03
C VAL A 24 8.11 14.07 18.81
N ASP A 25 6.97 14.49 19.32
CA ASP A 25 5.97 13.62 19.90
C ASP A 25 5.77 12.52 18.85
N LEU A 26 6.42 11.37 19.06
CA LEU A 26 6.37 10.19 18.19
C LEU A 26 4.94 9.63 18.11
N THR A 27 4.03 10.23 18.86
CA THR A 27 2.60 9.97 18.87
C THR A 27 1.85 10.58 17.69
N ASN A 28 2.46 11.46 16.85
CA ASN A 28 1.73 12.14 15.77
C ASN A 28 2.56 12.44 14.49
N ALA A 29 3.65 11.71 14.23
CA ALA A 29 4.30 11.82 12.92
C ALA A 29 3.35 11.22 11.86
N ALA A 30 2.52 12.05 11.23
CA ALA A 30 1.69 11.60 10.13
C ALA A 30 2.60 11.05 9.03
N CYS A 31 2.40 9.79 8.66
CA CYS A 31 3.08 9.18 7.53
C CYS A 31 2.60 9.89 6.25
N LEU A 32 3.41 10.86 5.79
CA LEU A 32 3.08 11.76 4.69
C LEU A 32 3.04 11.06 3.32
N ASP A 33 3.75 9.95 3.17
CA ASP A 33 3.85 9.15 1.94
C ASP A 33 3.72 7.64 2.25
N CYS A 34 2.62 7.24 2.88
CA CYS A 34 2.37 5.84 3.21
C CYS A 34 2.24 4.97 1.95
N ALA A 35 2.87 3.79 1.96
CA ALA A 35 2.70 2.82 0.88
C ALA A 35 1.24 2.35 0.78
N GLY A 36 0.52 2.32 1.90
CA GLY A 36 -0.89 1.96 1.97
C GLY A 36 -1.79 2.93 1.21
N ASP A 37 -1.47 4.22 1.17
CA ASP A 37 -2.25 5.18 0.36
C ASP A 37 -2.06 4.92 -1.15
N SER A 38 -0.83 4.58 -1.57
CA SER A 38 -0.54 4.21 -2.95
C SER A 38 -1.23 2.90 -3.35
N MET A 39 -1.23 1.90 -2.47
CA MET A 39 -1.92 0.62 -2.71
C MET A 39 -3.42 0.80 -2.75
N LEU A 40 -3.99 1.61 -1.85
CA LEU A 40 -5.42 1.90 -1.86
C LEU A 40 -5.84 2.58 -3.15
N THR A 41 -5.06 3.55 -3.63
CA THR A 41 -5.29 4.21 -4.94
C THR A 41 -5.29 3.19 -6.08
N LEU A 42 -4.40 2.19 -6.04
CA LEU A 42 -4.35 1.14 -7.06
C LEU A 42 -5.58 0.22 -6.99
N VAL A 43 -6.01 -0.15 -5.79
CA VAL A 43 -7.22 -0.93 -5.51
C VAL A 43 -8.48 -0.19 -5.96
N GLU A 44 -8.58 1.11 -5.72
CA GLU A 44 -9.69 1.95 -6.19
C GLU A 44 -9.75 1.99 -7.71
N LYS A 45 -8.61 2.17 -8.40
CA LYS A 45 -8.54 2.08 -9.86
C LYS A 45 -8.96 0.70 -10.37
N TYR A 46 -8.64 -0.36 -9.63
CA TYR A 46 -9.07 -1.71 -9.97
C TYR A 46 -10.60 -1.82 -9.89
N SER A 47 -11.20 -1.29 -8.82
CA SER A 47 -12.65 -1.27 -8.61
C SER A 47 -13.39 -0.49 -9.72
N GLU A 48 -12.84 0.64 -10.19
CA GLU A 48 -13.39 1.40 -11.32
C GLU A 48 -13.43 0.60 -12.63
N LYS A 49 -12.51 -0.36 -12.80
CA LYS A 49 -12.41 -1.21 -14.00
C LYS A 49 -13.18 -2.52 -13.87
N LEU A 50 -13.69 -2.83 -12.68
CA LEU A 50 -14.23 -4.14 -12.33
C LEU A 50 -15.35 -4.58 -13.28
N GLU A 51 -16.34 -3.71 -13.55
CA GLU A 51 -17.46 -4.01 -14.43
C GLU A 51 -17.01 -4.40 -15.85
N CYS A 52 -15.99 -3.71 -16.37
CA CYS A 52 -15.46 -3.96 -17.71
C CYS A 52 -14.57 -5.22 -17.74
N TRP A 53 -13.69 -5.37 -16.75
CA TRP A 53 -12.75 -6.50 -16.68
C TRP A 53 -13.41 -7.82 -16.34
N MET A 54 -14.58 -7.81 -15.71
CA MET A 54 -15.21 -9.00 -15.13
C MET A 54 -16.48 -9.43 -15.87
N ASP A 55 -16.64 -8.96 -17.13
CA ASP A 55 -17.77 -9.37 -17.97
C ASP A 55 -17.88 -10.90 -18.07
N THR A 56 -19.01 -11.43 -17.59
CA THR A 56 -19.36 -12.87 -17.56
C THR A 56 -19.37 -13.55 -18.92
N ASN A 57 -19.37 -12.79 -20.02
CA ASN A 57 -19.16 -13.31 -21.38
C ASN A 57 -17.85 -14.10 -21.51
N HIS A 58 -16.86 -13.87 -20.63
CA HIS A 58 -15.61 -14.60 -20.56
C HIS A 58 -15.50 -15.51 -19.33
N HIS A 59 -16.47 -16.41 -19.17
CA HIS A 59 -16.67 -17.23 -17.97
C HIS A 59 -15.44 -17.97 -17.41
N VAL A 60 -14.45 -18.33 -18.24
CA VAL A 60 -13.19 -18.97 -17.79
C VAL A 60 -12.20 -17.94 -17.22
N ILE A 61 -12.16 -16.74 -17.79
CA ILE A 61 -11.29 -15.64 -17.36
C ILE A 61 -11.83 -15.04 -16.05
N VAL A 62 -13.14 -14.84 -15.95
CA VAL A 62 -13.80 -14.31 -14.74
C VAL A 62 -13.49 -15.15 -13.51
N LYS A 63 -13.55 -16.48 -13.61
CA LYS A 63 -13.17 -17.37 -12.50
C LYS A 63 -11.73 -17.17 -12.06
N LEU A 64 -10.81 -17.11 -13.03
CA LEU A 64 -9.39 -16.87 -12.75
C LEU A 64 -9.16 -15.51 -12.09
N GLN A 65 -9.88 -14.48 -12.54
CA GLN A 65 -9.81 -13.13 -11.98
C GLN A 65 -10.34 -13.06 -10.55
N VAL A 66 -11.48 -13.70 -10.26
CA VAL A 66 -12.03 -13.79 -8.90
C VAL A 66 -11.05 -14.51 -7.97
N PHE A 67 -10.53 -15.67 -8.37
CA PHE A 67 -9.51 -16.37 -7.58
C PHE A 67 -8.27 -15.52 -7.34
N ASN A 68 -7.81 -14.80 -8.36
CA ASN A 68 -6.67 -13.90 -8.21
C ASN A 68 -6.95 -12.79 -7.20
N LEU A 69 -8.13 -12.16 -7.22
CA LEU A 69 -8.52 -11.14 -6.24
C LEU A 69 -8.57 -11.69 -4.81
N MET A 70 -9.14 -12.87 -4.61
CA MET A 70 -9.19 -13.53 -3.31
C MET A 70 -7.78 -13.81 -2.77
N GLU A 71 -6.88 -14.33 -3.60
CA GLU A 71 -5.49 -14.57 -3.22
C GLU A 71 -4.74 -13.27 -2.92
N LEU A 72 -5.01 -12.18 -3.65
CA LEU A 72 -4.43 -10.87 -3.33
C LEU A 72 -4.89 -10.39 -1.95
N ALA A 73 -6.17 -10.55 -1.60
CA ALA A 73 -6.71 -10.19 -0.30
C ALA A 73 -6.05 -11.00 0.83
N GLU A 74 -5.92 -12.32 0.68
CA GLU A 74 -5.26 -13.19 1.66
C GLU A 74 -3.76 -12.86 1.83
N ASN A 75 -3.07 -12.55 0.74
CA ASN A 75 -1.67 -12.11 0.79
C ASN A 75 -1.52 -10.80 1.56
N PHE A 76 -2.41 -9.82 1.35
CA PHE A 76 -2.40 -8.57 2.11
C PHE A 76 -2.81 -8.76 3.57
N LYS A 77 -3.78 -9.64 3.85
CA LYS A 77 -4.10 -10.04 5.23
C LYS A 77 -2.87 -10.59 5.95
N SER A 78 -2.11 -11.46 5.27
CA SER A 78 -0.87 -12.02 5.82
C SER A 78 0.18 -10.93 6.12
N VAL A 79 0.24 -9.87 5.30
CA VAL A 79 1.08 -8.69 5.58
C VAL A 79 0.62 -7.98 6.85
N VAL A 80 -0.69 -7.71 6.99
CA VAL A 80 -1.27 -7.07 8.18
C VAL A 80 -1.00 -7.88 9.45
N ASP A 81 -1.25 -9.20 9.38
CA ASP A 81 -1.02 -10.14 10.48
C ASP A 81 0.45 -10.17 10.88
N LYS A 82 1.37 -10.17 9.90
CA LYS A 82 2.80 -10.14 10.18
C LYS A 82 3.24 -8.83 10.80
N ASN A 83 2.68 -7.71 10.34
CA ASN A 83 2.97 -6.39 10.90
C ASN A 83 2.52 -6.27 12.36
N ASN A 84 1.44 -6.97 12.77
CA ASN A 84 1.01 -7.02 14.17
C ASN A 84 2.08 -7.59 15.12
N GLU A 85 3.12 -8.27 14.62
CA GLU A 85 4.23 -8.74 15.46
C GLU A 85 5.24 -7.63 15.81
N VAL A 86 5.27 -6.54 15.05
CA VAL A 86 6.31 -5.50 15.14
C VAL A 86 5.78 -4.09 15.42
N VAL A 87 4.49 -3.82 15.16
CA VAL A 87 3.86 -2.54 15.50
C VAL A 87 3.45 -2.49 16.97
N ALA A 88 3.28 -1.27 17.49
CA ALA A 88 2.75 -1.05 18.83
C ALA A 88 1.33 -1.62 18.98
N ASP A 89 0.96 -2.02 20.21
CA ASP A 89 -0.31 -2.71 20.49
C ASP A 89 -1.53 -1.91 20.03
N GLU A 90 -1.50 -0.58 20.20
CA GLU A 90 -2.55 0.35 19.76
C GLU A 90 -2.71 0.45 18.23
N CYS A 91 -1.69 0.05 17.48
CA CYS A 91 -1.68 0.08 16.02
C CYS A 91 -1.98 -1.27 15.39
N LYS A 92 -2.18 -2.32 16.19
CA LYS A 92 -2.56 -3.64 15.68
C LYS A 92 -3.94 -3.60 15.02
N LYS A 93 -4.11 -4.39 13.96
CA LYS A 93 -5.35 -4.50 13.20
C LYS A 93 -5.70 -5.96 13.03
N GLU A 94 -6.94 -6.30 13.37
CA GLU A 94 -7.50 -7.61 13.04
C GLU A 94 -8.43 -7.45 11.85
N VAL A 95 -8.22 -8.29 10.82
CA VAL A 95 -9.05 -8.28 9.63
C VAL A 95 -9.70 -9.65 9.48
N THR A 96 -11.02 -9.66 9.32
CA THR A 96 -11.79 -10.85 8.96
C THR A 96 -12.26 -10.67 7.53
N LEU A 97 -11.92 -11.62 6.65
CA LEU A 97 -12.37 -11.62 5.26
C LEU A 97 -13.72 -12.33 5.15
N GLU A 98 -14.61 -11.80 4.33
CA GLU A 98 -15.88 -12.44 4.01
C GLU A 98 -15.68 -13.62 3.05
N SER A 99 -16.53 -14.64 3.17
CA SER A 99 -16.49 -15.79 2.26
C SER A 99 -17.17 -15.47 0.93
N CYS A 100 -16.42 -15.48 -0.17
CA CYS A 100 -16.92 -15.23 -1.52
C CYS A 100 -17.25 -16.55 -2.26
N ASP A 101 -18.31 -17.24 -1.83
CA ASP A 101 -18.79 -18.49 -2.46
C ASP A 101 -20.32 -18.46 -2.64
N SER A 102 -20.77 -17.62 -3.57
CA SER A 102 -22.20 -17.42 -3.85
C SER A 102 -22.71 -18.18 -5.08
N LYS A 103 -21.82 -18.84 -5.82
CA LYS A 103 -22.05 -19.44 -7.17
C LYS A 103 -22.38 -18.42 -8.26
N ASP A 104 -22.40 -17.14 -7.92
CA ASP A 104 -22.57 -16.01 -8.81
C ASP A 104 -21.22 -15.27 -8.89
N TRP A 105 -20.55 -15.40 -10.03
CA TRP A 105 -19.19 -14.90 -10.19
C TRP A 105 -19.09 -13.38 -10.14
N ASP A 106 -20.15 -12.66 -10.53
CA ASP A 106 -20.18 -11.21 -10.42
C ASP A 106 -20.18 -10.82 -8.94
N LYS A 107 -21.08 -11.45 -8.17
CA LYS A 107 -21.15 -11.24 -6.73
C LYS A 107 -19.86 -11.65 -6.01
N ASP A 108 -19.27 -12.78 -6.39
CA ASP A 108 -18.00 -13.24 -5.82
C ASP A 108 -16.85 -12.28 -6.17
N CYS A 109 -16.89 -11.64 -7.34
CA CYS A 109 -15.93 -10.63 -7.74
C CYS A 109 -16.02 -9.37 -6.88
N TYR A 110 -17.22 -8.81 -6.70
CA TYR A 110 -17.43 -7.66 -5.81
C TYR A 110 -17.01 -7.98 -4.37
N CYS A 111 -17.37 -9.16 -3.87
CA CYS A 111 -16.92 -9.65 -2.56
C CYS A 111 -15.38 -9.70 -2.45
N ALA A 112 -14.70 -10.28 -3.44
CA ALA A 112 -13.24 -10.39 -3.43
C ALA A 112 -12.55 -9.01 -3.50
N MET A 113 -13.13 -8.07 -4.27
CA MET A 113 -12.65 -6.69 -4.35
C MET A 113 -12.82 -5.94 -3.02
N ASP A 114 -13.97 -6.08 -2.36
CA ASP A 114 -14.23 -5.48 -1.06
C ASP A 114 -13.32 -6.05 0.03
N ASN A 115 -13.07 -7.37 0.00
CA ASN A 115 -12.07 -8.02 0.85
C ASN A 115 -10.67 -7.43 0.63
N LEU A 116 -10.22 -7.30 -0.63
CA LEU A 116 -8.93 -6.70 -0.96
C LEU A 116 -8.83 -5.24 -0.47
N ARG A 117 -9.88 -4.45 -0.70
CA ARG A 117 -9.95 -3.07 -0.19
C ARG A 117 -9.82 -3.03 1.32
N THR A 118 -10.58 -3.86 2.04
CA THR A 118 -10.59 -3.93 3.50
C THR A 118 -9.21 -4.20 4.07
N VAL A 119 -8.46 -5.17 3.53
CA VAL A 119 -7.10 -5.47 4.01
C VAL A 119 -6.09 -4.38 3.66
N VAL A 120 -6.21 -3.74 2.50
CA VAL A 120 -5.32 -2.61 2.14
C VAL A 120 -5.60 -1.38 3.01
N GLU A 121 -6.85 -1.10 3.32
CA GLU A 121 -7.22 -0.05 4.28
C GLU A 121 -6.69 -0.35 5.68
N ALA A 122 -6.78 -1.59 6.14
CA ALA A 122 -6.21 -2.01 7.42
C ALA A 122 -4.68 -1.81 7.46
N TYR A 123 -3.97 -2.17 6.39
CA TYR A 123 -2.54 -1.92 6.26
C TYR A 123 -2.21 -0.42 6.29
N ARG A 124 -2.94 0.41 5.53
CA ARG A 124 -2.80 1.87 5.54
C ARG A 124 -2.99 2.44 6.93
N ASP A 125 -3.97 1.94 7.67
CA ASP A 125 -4.25 2.40 9.03
C ASP A 125 -3.15 1.97 10.02
N GLN A 126 -2.52 0.80 9.84
CA GLN A 126 -1.33 0.43 10.61
C GLN A 126 -0.19 1.43 10.38
N GLU A 127 0.11 1.79 9.13
CA GLU A 127 1.18 2.74 8.81
C GLU A 127 0.89 4.14 9.35
N LYS A 128 -0.37 4.61 9.21
CA LYS A 128 -0.79 5.91 9.73
C LYS A 128 -0.69 5.97 11.26
N CYS A 129 -1.09 4.91 11.94
CA CYS A 129 -0.97 4.82 13.40
C CYS A 129 0.50 4.74 13.85
N ASN A 130 1.31 3.93 13.18
CA ASN A 130 2.73 3.75 13.47
C ASN A 130 3.57 4.99 13.12
N GLY A 131 3.00 5.91 12.34
CA GLY A 131 3.62 7.16 11.90
C GLY A 131 4.77 7.01 10.89
N GLN A 132 4.96 5.80 10.37
CA GLN A 132 6.00 5.48 9.41
C GLN A 132 5.62 4.24 8.59
N LEU A 133 6.28 4.13 7.44
CA LEU A 133 6.14 3.03 6.48
C LEU A 133 6.62 1.71 7.10
N ILE A 134 5.83 0.64 6.98
CA ILE A 134 6.16 -0.68 7.54
C ILE A 134 6.78 -1.53 6.44
N GLU A 135 8.08 -1.40 6.21
CA GLU A 135 8.76 -2.17 5.18
C GLU A 135 8.83 -3.66 5.54
N SER A 136 8.28 -4.51 4.67
CA SER A 136 8.49 -5.95 4.73
C SER A 136 8.71 -6.58 3.35
N PRO A 137 9.48 -7.67 3.25
CA PRO A 137 9.57 -8.43 2.00
C PRO A 137 8.20 -8.92 1.50
N MET A 138 7.29 -9.26 2.43
CA MET A 138 5.93 -9.69 2.10
C MET A 138 5.14 -8.55 1.43
N LEU A 139 5.22 -7.32 1.95
CA LEU A 139 4.60 -6.15 1.32
C LEU A 139 5.13 -5.93 -0.09
N LYS A 140 6.46 -6.03 -0.30
CA LYS A 140 7.07 -5.87 -1.63
C LYS A 140 6.53 -6.93 -2.61
N ILE A 141 6.30 -8.15 -2.16
CA ILE A 141 5.70 -9.23 -2.95
C ILE A 141 4.23 -8.93 -3.23
N ALA A 142 3.43 -8.64 -2.20
CA ALA A 142 2.00 -8.34 -2.32
C ALA A 142 1.73 -7.15 -3.26
N SER A 143 2.52 -6.08 -3.14
CA SER A 143 2.44 -4.90 -4.01
C SER A 143 2.73 -5.25 -5.47
N ARG A 144 3.73 -6.11 -5.73
CA ARG A 144 4.06 -6.59 -7.09
C ARG A 144 2.96 -7.48 -7.65
N LEU A 145 2.31 -8.29 -6.82
CA LEU A 145 1.20 -9.12 -7.24
C LEU A 145 0.00 -8.26 -7.65
N VAL A 146 -0.40 -7.27 -6.85
CA VAL A 146 -1.51 -6.36 -7.20
C VAL A 146 -1.20 -5.58 -8.48
N LEU A 147 0.01 -5.01 -8.59
CA LEU A 147 0.42 -4.28 -9.79
C LEU A 147 0.46 -5.21 -11.02
N GLY A 148 1.02 -6.41 -10.87
CA GLY A 148 1.10 -7.41 -11.93
C GLY A 148 -0.29 -7.84 -12.41
N SER A 149 -1.22 -8.05 -11.48
CA SER A 149 -2.63 -8.34 -11.78
C SER A 149 -3.27 -7.18 -12.54
N PHE A 150 -3.18 -5.95 -12.02
CA PHE A 150 -3.75 -4.76 -12.68
C PHE A 150 -3.23 -4.59 -14.12
N VAL A 151 -1.92 -4.69 -14.32
CA VAL A 151 -1.29 -4.59 -15.65
C VAL A 151 -1.72 -5.76 -16.54
N GLY A 152 -1.70 -6.99 -16.00
CA GLY A 152 -2.09 -8.19 -16.73
C GLY A 152 -3.53 -8.13 -17.25
N TRP A 153 -4.46 -7.64 -16.43
CA TRP A 153 -5.85 -7.47 -16.85
C TRP A 153 -6.02 -6.39 -17.90
N GLY A 154 -5.29 -5.28 -17.79
CA GLY A 154 -5.25 -4.26 -18.85
C GLY A 154 -4.75 -4.79 -20.20
N PHE A 155 -3.88 -5.80 -20.22
CA PHE A 155 -3.46 -6.46 -21.47
C PHE A 155 -4.51 -7.43 -22.01
N ILE A 156 -5.25 -8.12 -21.14
CA ILE A 156 -6.30 -9.07 -21.52
C ILE A 156 -7.54 -8.33 -22.03
N HIS A 157 -7.84 -7.17 -21.45
CA HIS A 157 -9.01 -6.34 -21.74
C HIS A 157 -8.58 -4.94 -22.20
N PRO A 158 -7.97 -4.77 -23.38
CA PRO A 158 -7.38 -3.50 -23.81
C PRO A 158 -8.41 -2.39 -24.10
N ASP A 159 -9.68 -2.75 -24.29
CA ASP A 159 -10.81 -1.82 -24.48
C ASP A 159 -11.36 -1.31 -23.14
N CYS A 160 -10.87 -1.88 -22.03
CA CYS A 160 -11.00 -1.42 -20.67
C CYS A 160 -9.69 -0.73 -20.24
#